data_AF-A0A519GNE8-F1
#
_entry.id   AF-A0A519GNE8-F1
#
_cell.length_a   1.000
_cell.length_b   1.000
_cell.length_c   1.000
_cell.angle_alpha   90.00
_cell.angle_beta   90.00
_cell.angle_gamma   90.00
#
_symmetry.space_group_name_H-M   'P 1'
#
loop_
_entity.id
_entity.type
_entity.pdbx_description
1 polymer ?
#
loop_
_entity_poly.entity_id
_entity_poly.type
_entity_poly.pdbx_seq_one_letter_code
_entity_poly.pdbx_strand_id
1 'polypeptide(L)' 'IALKKAKPGTPEFRAALRDAFETMGRTVLAHGVLDWTPADHWGYTNETGVMLKVVDGKFVVEQ' A
#
# COMPACT_ATOMS: atom_id res chain seq x y z
N ILE A 1 7.01 1.69 13.95
CA ILE A 1 7.09 0.32 14.53
C ILE A 1 8.51 -0.23 14.45
N ALA A 2 9.09 -0.38 13.26
CA ALA A 2 10.42 -0.98 13.06
C ALA A 2 11.58 -0.32 13.85
N LEU A 3 11.69 1.01 13.83
CA LEU A 3 12.74 1.76 14.55
C LEU A 3 12.78 1.51 16.07
N LYS A 4 11.66 1.11 16.66
CA LYS A 4 11.59 0.76 18.09
C LYS A 4 12.01 -0.69 18.36
N LYS A 5 12.04 -1.56 17.34
CA LYS A 5 12.29 -3.00 17.46
C LYS A 5 13.75 -3.40 17.15
N ALA A 6 14.43 -2.69 16.25
CA ALA A 6 15.80 -3.02 15.84
C ALA A 6 16.56 -1.80 15.29
N LYS A 7 17.89 -1.93 15.15
CA LYS A 7 18.76 -0.89 14.57
C LYS A 7 18.78 -0.99 13.04
N PRO A 8 18.71 0.14 12.30
CA PRO A 8 18.89 0.12 10.85
C PRO A 8 20.15 -0.61 10.40
N GLY A 9 20.07 -1.33 9.29
CA GLY A 9 21.19 -2.10 8.71
C GLY A 9 21.29 -3.56 9.17
N THR A 10 20.50 -4.00 10.15
CA THR A 10 20.52 -5.41 10.61
C THR A 10 19.45 -6.29 9.95
N PRO A 11 19.59 -7.63 9.98
CA PRO A 11 18.53 -8.55 9.55
C PRO A 11 17.21 -8.35 10.30
N GLU A 12 17.28 -8.10 11.61
CA GLU A 12 16.12 -7.91 12.47
C GLU A 12 15.35 -6.65 12.08
N PHE A 13 16.04 -5.60 11.63
CA PHE A 13 15.38 -4.39 11.14
C PHE A 13 14.64 -4.62 9.83
N ARG A 14 15.17 -5.46 8.92
CA ARG A 14 14.43 -5.87 7.71
C ARG A 14 13.18 -6.66 8.05
N ALA A 15 13.27 -7.59 9.00
CA ALA A 15 12.11 -8.32 9.49
C ALA A 15 11.07 -7.38 10.14
N ALA A 16 11.53 -6.44 10.97
CA ALA A 16 10.66 -5.47 11.63
C ALA A 16 9.99 -4.47 10.66
N LEU A 17 10.61 -4.17 9.52
CA LEU A 17 9.98 -3.39 8.44
C LEU A 17 8.86 -4.18 7.78
N ARG A 18 9.09 -5.44 7.42
CA ARG A 18 8.04 -6.32 6.87
C ARG A 18 6.85 -6.41 7.81
N ASP A 19 7.09 -6.72 9.09
CA ASP A 19 6.04 -6.79 10.10
C ASP A 19 5.30 -5.46 10.24
N ALA A 20 5.99 -4.33 10.07
CA ALA A 20 5.36 -3.01 10.14
C ALA A 20 4.44 -2.75 8.95
N PHE A 21 4.82 -3.14 7.72
CA PHE A 21 3.95 -3.01 6.54
C PHE A 21 2.73 -3.91 6.64
N GLU A 22 2.90 -5.18 7.06
CA GLU A 22 1.80 -6.14 7.24
C GLU A 22 0.82 -5.77 8.39
N THR A 23 1.11 -4.71 9.17
CA THR A 23 0.28 -4.28 10.31
C THR A 23 -0.03 -2.78 10.33
N MET A 24 0.37 -2.02 9.30
CA MET A 24 0.12 -0.57 9.27
C MET A 24 -1.34 -0.21 9.06
N GLY A 25 -2.15 -1.17 8.60
CA GLY A 25 -3.56 -1.00 8.29
C GLY A 25 -3.79 -0.13 7.05
N ARG A 26 -5.02 0.38 6.92
CA ARG A 26 -5.45 1.19 5.78
C ARG A 26 -4.53 2.39 5.51
N THR A 27 -3.92 2.41 4.33
CA THR A 27 -2.89 3.35 3.91
C THR A 27 -3.21 3.92 2.52
N VAL A 28 -3.27 5.24 2.40
CA VAL A 28 -3.55 5.92 1.12
C VAL A 28 -2.24 6.32 0.44
N LEU A 29 -2.06 5.96 -0.84
CA LEU A 29 -0.95 6.40 -1.68
C LEU A 29 -1.42 6.79 -3.10
N ALA A 30 -0.53 7.35 -3.92
CA ALA A 30 -0.92 7.93 -5.22
C ALA A 30 -1.63 6.95 -6.17
N HIS A 31 -1.36 5.65 -6.03
CA HIS A 31 -1.93 4.58 -6.86
C HIS A 31 -3.17 3.92 -6.27
N GLY A 32 -3.62 4.27 -5.05
CA GLY A 32 -4.75 3.62 -4.43
C GLY A 32 -4.74 3.60 -2.91
N VAL A 33 -5.63 2.78 -2.36
CA VAL A 33 -5.75 2.54 -0.92
C VAL A 33 -5.38 1.10 -0.62
N LEU A 34 -4.40 0.94 0.26
CA LEU A 34 -3.79 -0.34 0.60
C LEU A 34 -4.12 -0.79 2.01
N ASP A 35 -4.26 -2.09 2.21
CA ASP A 35 -4.33 -2.78 3.49
C ASP A 35 -3.61 -4.13 3.36
N TRP A 36 -2.30 -4.13 3.65
CA TRP A 36 -1.46 -5.31 3.52
C TRP A 36 -1.71 -6.32 4.64
N THR A 37 -1.59 -7.60 4.30
CA THR A 37 -1.64 -8.69 5.27
C THR A 37 -0.47 -9.66 5.04
N PRO A 38 -0.17 -10.56 5.98
CA PRO A 38 0.85 -11.60 5.75
C PRO A 38 0.56 -12.51 4.54
N ALA A 39 -0.71 -12.61 4.12
CA ALA A 39 -1.14 -13.42 2.99
C ALA A 39 -1.29 -12.62 1.68
N ASP A 40 -1.39 -11.30 1.77
CA ASP A 40 -1.57 -10.40 0.62
C ASP A 40 -0.58 -9.24 0.67
N HIS A 41 0.47 -9.35 -0.15
CA HIS A 41 1.48 -8.31 -0.34
C HIS A 41 1.15 -7.34 -1.49
N TRP A 42 0.03 -7.54 -2.19
CA TRP A 42 -0.52 -6.56 -3.14
C TRP A 42 -1.30 -5.49 -2.38
N GLY A 43 -2.24 -5.92 -1.53
CA GLY A 43 -2.90 -5.10 -0.51
C GLY A 43 -3.91 -4.08 -1.03
N TYR A 44 -4.15 -3.97 -2.33
CA TYR A 44 -5.14 -3.00 -2.84
C TYR A 44 -6.55 -3.35 -2.40
N THR A 45 -7.18 -2.40 -1.74
CA THR A 45 -8.58 -2.49 -1.36
C THR A 45 -9.50 -2.29 -2.57
N ASN A 46 -10.74 -2.78 -2.47
CA ASN A 46 -11.73 -2.68 -3.55
C ASN A 46 -12.10 -1.24 -3.92
N GLU A 47 -11.89 -0.26 -3.02
CA GLU A 47 -12.11 1.17 -3.30
C GLU A 47 -11.01 1.82 -4.16
N THR A 48 -9.93 1.10 -4.45
CA THR A 48 -8.84 1.63 -5.30
C THR A 48 -9.25 1.81 -6.75
N GLY A 49 -10.02 0.86 -7.29
CA GLY A 49 -10.29 0.80 -8.72
C GLY A 49 -11.16 1.97 -9.19
N VAL A 50 -10.67 2.72 -10.17
CA VAL A 50 -11.47 3.68 -10.94
C VAL A 50 -11.49 3.27 -12.40
N MET A 51 -12.62 3.50 -13.06
CA MET A 51 -12.72 3.32 -14.50
C MET A 51 -12.47 4.67 -15.18
N LEU A 52 -11.61 4.65 -16.20
CA LEU A 52 -11.28 5.85 -16.96
C LEU A 52 -11.83 5.73 -18.38
N LYS A 53 -12.37 6.82 -18.89
CA LYS A 53 -12.82 6.98 -20.26
C LYS A 53 -12.04 8.09 -20.94
N VAL A 54 -11.76 7.90 -22.23
CA VAL A 54 -11.19 8.97 -23.06
C VAL A 54 -12.32 9.82 -23.62
N VAL A 55 -12.36 11.09 -23.23
CA VAL A 55 -13.31 12.10 -23.72
C VAL A 55 -12.50 13.30 -24.21
N ASP A 56 -12.66 13.66 -25.48
CA ASP A 56 -11.94 14.79 -26.12
C ASP A 56 -10.42 14.76 -25.88
N GLY A 57 -9.82 13.57 -25.98
CA GLY A 57 -8.38 13.37 -25.81
C GLY A 57 -7.87 13.42 -24.37
N LYS A 58 -8.77 13.44 -23.36
CA LYS A 58 -8.42 13.46 -21.93
C LYS A 58 -8.92 12.22 -21.22
N PHE A 59 -8.20 11.75 -20.20
CA PHE A 59 -8.72 10.76 -19.27
C PHE A 59 -9.69 11.42 -18.31
N VAL A 60 -10.92 10.90 -18.26
CA VAL A 60 -11.98 11.32 -17.35
C VAL A 60 -12.39 10.11 -16.53
N VAL A 61 -12.62 10.30 -15.23
CA VAL A 61 -13.17 9.24 -14.37
C VAL A 61 -14.61 8.99 -14.77
N GLU A 62 -14.92 7.74 -15.12
CA GLU A 62 -16.29 7.27 -15.35
C GLU A 62 -17.00 7.19 -13.99
N GLN A 63 -18.11 7.91 -13.86
CA GLN A 63 -18.97 7.89 -12.66
C GLN A 63 -20.17 6.97 -12.85
#